data_AF-A0A3C1SDF1-F1
#
_entry.id   AF-A0A3C1SDF1-F1
#
_cell.length_a   1.000
_cell.length_b   1.000
_cell.length_c   1.000
_cell.angle_alpha   90.00
_cell.angle_beta   90.00
_cell.angle_gamma   90.00
#
_symmetry.space_group_name_H-M   'P 1'
#
loop_
_entity.id
_entity.type
_entity.pdbx_description
1 polymer ?
#
loop_
_entity_poly.entity_id
_entity_poly.type
_entity_poly.pdbx_seq_one_letter_code
_entity_poly.pdbx_strand_id
1 'polypeptide(L)'
;MDNSTEQKYIRTLKKASDKIKELLAEVNALKEKEPVAVIGMGCRFPGGANDPEKFWNILEQGLDTIREIPKDRWDIEQYYDPDPEKPGKMYARYGGFSDEVDKFDAGFFGISPPEAESLDPQQRLLLEVSWEASESAGLDMSRLKGSKTGVFIGMCSSDYAQ
;
A
#
# COMPACT_ATOMS: atom_id res chain seq x y z
N MET A 1 53.45 37.97 -8.34
CA MET A 1 52.17 37.88 -9.07
C MET A 1 51.43 39.19 -8.88
N ASP A 2 50.87 39.76 -9.94
CA ASP A 2 50.15 41.03 -9.90
C ASP A 2 48.78 40.87 -9.19
N ASN A 3 48.50 41.74 -8.22
CA ASN A 3 47.27 41.80 -7.42
C ASN A 3 46.00 41.87 -8.31
N SER A 4 46.10 42.45 -9.51
CA SER A 4 45.01 42.48 -10.50
C SER A 4 44.68 41.09 -11.06
N THR A 5 45.69 40.24 -11.26
CA THR A 5 45.51 38.86 -11.77
C THR A 5 44.87 37.96 -10.72
N GLU A 6 45.27 38.13 -9.46
CA GLU A 6 44.71 37.39 -8.33
C GLU A 6 43.24 37.75 -8.08
N GLN A 7 42.89 39.05 -8.11
CA GLN A 7 41.50 39.49 -8.02
C GLN A 7 40.63 38.99 -9.17
N LYS A 8 41.18 38.95 -10.39
CA LYS A 8 40.49 38.38 -11.56
C LYS A 8 40.22 36.87 -11.39
N TYR A 9 41.16 36.14 -10.79
CA TYR A 9 41.02 34.71 -10.51
C TYR A 9 39.94 34.46 -9.45
N ILE A 10 39.97 35.16 -8.32
CA ILE A 10 38.97 35.06 -7.24
C ILE A 10 37.57 35.38 -7.78
N ARG A 11 37.43 36.42 -8.61
CA ARG A 11 36.14 36.78 -9.23
C ARG A 11 35.62 35.67 -10.14
N THR A 12 36.50 35.03 -10.89
CA THR A 12 36.15 33.92 -11.78
C THR A 12 35.70 32.70 -10.98
N LEU A 13 36.43 32.34 -9.92
CA LEU A 13 36.06 31.24 -9.02
C LEU A 13 34.73 31.50 -8.31
N LYS A 14 34.47 32.73 -7.87
CA LYS A 14 33.20 33.10 -7.23
C LYS A 14 32.03 32.94 -8.20
N LYS A 15 32.17 33.43 -9.43
CA LYS A 15 31.15 33.23 -10.48
C LYS A 15 30.90 31.76 -10.80
N ALA A 16 31.96 30.94 -10.86
CA ALA A 16 31.82 29.51 -11.09
C ALA A 16 31.09 28.82 -9.92
N SER A 17 31.42 29.17 -8.68
CA SER A 17 30.75 28.67 -7.47
C SER A 17 29.27 29.04 -7.43
N ASP A 18 28.94 30.30 -7.74
CA ASP A 18 27.55 30.76 -7.80
C ASP A 18 26.78 30.03 -8.90
N LYS A 19 27.40 29.81 -10.07
CA LYS A 19 26.77 29.07 -11.16
C LYS A 19 26.54 27.59 -10.82
N ILE A 20 27.48 26.96 -10.11
CA ILE A 20 27.31 25.57 -9.61
C ILE A 20 26.13 25.50 -8.65
N LYS A 21 25.99 26.45 -7.72
CA LYS A 21 24.84 26.49 -6.79
C LYS A 21 23.51 26.65 -7.52
N GLU A 22 23.45 27.52 -8.51
CA GLU A 22 22.27 27.72 -9.34
C GLU A 22 21.88 26.44 -10.09
N LEU A 23 22.84 25.78 -10.75
CA LEU A 23 22.61 24.52 -11.45
C LEU A 23 22.19 23.39 -10.49
N LEU A 24 22.78 23.32 -9.30
CA LEU A 24 22.37 22.34 -8.29
C LEU A 24 20.93 22.59 -7.80
N ALA A 25 20.53 23.86 -7.62
CA ALA A 25 19.16 24.21 -7.26
C ALA A 25 18.17 23.84 -8.37
N GLU A 26 18.54 24.08 -9.64
CA GLU A 26 17.74 23.70 -10.80
C GLU A 26 17.59 22.17 -10.91
N VAL A 27 18.69 21.40 -10.74
CA VAL A 27 18.65 19.94 -10.71
C VAL A 27 17.76 19.42 -9.58
N ASN A 28 17.84 20.01 -8.38
CA ASN A 28 16.99 19.62 -7.26
C ASN A 28 15.51 19.94 -7.54
N ALA A 29 15.22 21.11 -8.08
CA ALA A 29 13.85 21.49 -8.46
C ALA A 29 13.27 20.57 -9.56
N LEU A 30 14.10 20.04 -10.45
CA LEU A 30 13.70 19.04 -11.44
C LEU A 30 13.45 17.67 -10.80
N LYS A 31 14.27 17.25 -9.83
CA LYS A 31 14.03 16.02 -9.04
C LYS A 31 12.74 16.09 -8.22
N GLU A 32 12.45 17.25 -7.61
CA GLU A 32 11.19 17.45 -6.88
C GLU A 32 9.96 17.39 -7.79
N LYS A 33 10.14 17.59 -9.10
CA LYS A 33 9.10 17.49 -10.12
C LYS A 33 9.11 16.15 -10.86
N GLU A 34 9.94 15.20 -10.44
CA GLU A 34 10.01 13.89 -11.08
C GLU A 34 8.69 13.13 -10.86
N PRO A 35 7.95 12.79 -11.93
CA PRO A 35 6.71 12.04 -11.80
C PRO A 35 6.96 10.64 -11.22
N VAL A 36 6.10 10.20 -10.31
CA VAL A 36 6.15 8.84 -9.76
C VAL A 36 5.29 7.93 -10.63
N ALA A 37 5.91 6.89 -11.21
CA ALA A 37 5.21 5.87 -11.96
C ALA A 37 4.61 4.81 -11.04
N VAL A 38 3.35 4.46 -11.25
CA VAL A 38 2.74 3.25 -10.68
C VAL A 38 3.01 2.11 -11.66
N ILE A 39 3.91 1.20 -11.29
CA ILE A 39 4.40 0.15 -12.19
C ILE A 39 3.80 -1.24 -11.93
N GLY A 40 3.12 -1.43 -10.80
CA GLY A 40 2.40 -2.66 -10.47
C GLY A 40 1.39 -2.42 -9.38
N MET A 41 0.42 -3.34 -9.28
CA MET A 41 -0.68 -3.26 -8.35
C MET A 41 -1.19 -4.67 -8.01
N GLY A 42 -1.61 -4.85 -6.77
CA GLY A 42 -2.32 -6.01 -6.28
C GLY A 42 -3.48 -5.53 -5.43
N CYS A 43 -4.57 -6.30 -5.37
CA CYS A 43 -5.71 -5.92 -4.55
C CYS A 43 -6.55 -7.11 -4.11
N ARG A 44 -7.33 -6.88 -3.05
CA ARG A 44 -8.38 -7.77 -2.55
C ARG A 44 -9.59 -6.93 -2.24
N PHE A 45 -10.67 -7.11 -2.98
CA PHE A 45 -11.93 -6.39 -2.83
C PHE A 45 -13.11 -7.36 -2.76
N PRO A 46 -14.27 -6.90 -2.24
CA PRO A 46 -15.50 -7.69 -2.24
C PRO A 46 -15.91 -8.16 -3.65
N GLY A 47 -16.70 -9.24 -3.71
CA GLY A 47 -17.16 -9.81 -4.97
C GLY A 47 -16.13 -10.68 -5.68
N GLY A 48 -15.15 -11.23 -4.96
CA GLY A 48 -14.12 -12.10 -5.52
C GLY A 48 -13.05 -11.37 -6.35
N ALA A 49 -12.95 -10.05 -6.23
CA ALA A 49 -11.92 -9.26 -6.90
C ALA A 49 -10.58 -9.43 -6.17
N ASN A 50 -9.85 -10.48 -6.53
CA ASN A 50 -8.52 -10.75 -5.99
C ASN A 50 -7.37 -10.30 -6.90
N ASP A 51 -7.67 -9.55 -7.96
CA ASP A 51 -6.68 -8.92 -8.83
C ASP A 51 -7.29 -7.67 -9.49
N PRO A 52 -6.46 -6.77 -10.05
CA PRO A 52 -6.94 -5.55 -10.70
C PRO A 52 -7.87 -5.80 -11.89
N GLU A 53 -7.69 -6.89 -12.64
CA GLU A 53 -8.51 -7.20 -13.82
C GLU A 53 -9.93 -7.59 -13.39
N LYS A 54 -10.08 -8.45 -12.38
CA LYS A 54 -11.37 -8.81 -11.82
C LYS A 54 -12.05 -7.63 -11.15
N PHE A 55 -11.29 -6.79 -10.44
CA PHE A 55 -11.85 -5.57 -9.89
C PHE A 55 -12.37 -4.65 -11.01
N TRP A 56 -11.61 -4.49 -12.09
CA TRP A 56 -12.06 -3.73 -13.25
C TRP A 56 -13.33 -4.31 -13.89
N ASN A 57 -13.40 -5.63 -14.05
CA ASN A 57 -14.59 -6.30 -14.59
C ASN A 57 -15.85 -6.04 -13.76
N ILE A 58 -15.72 -6.00 -12.43
CA ILE A 58 -16.83 -5.64 -11.52
C ILE A 58 -17.27 -4.20 -11.75
N LEU A 59 -16.32 -3.27 -11.85
CA LEU A 59 -16.60 -1.85 -12.09
C LEU A 59 -17.25 -1.61 -13.45
N GLU A 60 -16.69 -2.22 -14.51
CA GLU A 60 -17.19 -2.10 -15.88
C GLU A 60 -18.63 -2.63 -16.01
N GLN A 61 -18.94 -3.72 -15.31
CA GLN A 61 -20.29 -4.30 -15.29
C GLN A 61 -21.25 -3.57 -14.32
N GLY A 62 -20.74 -2.65 -13.48
CA GLY A 62 -21.54 -1.96 -12.47
C GLY A 62 -22.15 -2.90 -11.42
N LEU A 63 -21.44 -3.98 -11.07
CA LEU A 63 -21.95 -4.97 -10.12
C LEU A 63 -21.91 -4.45 -8.68
N ASP A 64 -23.03 -4.60 -7.97
CA ASP A 64 -23.09 -4.39 -6.53
C ASP A 64 -22.57 -5.63 -5.80
N THR A 65 -21.43 -5.49 -5.13
CA THR A 65 -20.78 -6.56 -4.36
C THR A 65 -21.14 -6.55 -2.88
N ILE A 66 -22.03 -5.65 -2.46
CA ILE A 66 -22.53 -5.62 -1.08
C ILE A 66 -23.40 -6.86 -0.85
N ARG A 67 -23.10 -7.57 0.22
CA ARG A 67 -23.83 -8.77 0.64
C ARG A 67 -24.16 -8.69 2.12
N GLU A 68 -25.08 -9.55 2.53
CA GLU A 68 -25.36 -9.74 3.94
C GLU A 68 -24.11 -10.22 4.69
N ILE A 69 -23.99 -9.87 5.97
CA ILE A 69 -22.88 -10.30 6.81
C ILE A 69 -22.75 -11.83 6.77
N PRO A 70 -21.61 -12.38 6.32
CA PRO A 70 -21.44 -13.82 6.24
C PRO A 70 -21.49 -14.49 7.62
N LYS A 71 -22.12 -15.67 7.70
CA LYS A 71 -22.32 -16.40 8.97
C LYS A 71 -21.03 -16.88 9.63
N ASP A 72 -19.97 -17.02 8.85
CA ASP A 72 -18.60 -17.32 9.27
C ASP A 72 -17.88 -16.12 9.90
N ARG A 73 -18.46 -14.90 9.83
CA ARG A 73 -17.95 -13.72 10.55
C ARG A 73 -18.57 -13.62 11.94
N TRP A 74 -19.88 -13.46 11.99
CA TRP A 74 -20.68 -13.52 13.22
C TRP A 74 -22.16 -13.74 12.87
N ASP A 75 -22.95 -14.16 13.85
CA ASP A 75 -24.38 -14.40 13.66
C ASP A 75 -25.16 -13.07 13.64
N ILE A 76 -25.47 -12.57 12.46
CA ILE A 76 -26.18 -11.30 12.28
C ILE A 76 -27.55 -11.26 12.97
N GLU A 77 -28.25 -12.39 13.09
CA GLU A 77 -29.57 -12.45 13.72
C GLU A 77 -29.49 -12.16 15.24
N GLN A 78 -28.32 -12.37 15.85
CA GLN A 78 -28.09 -12.04 17.26
C GLN A 78 -27.85 -10.55 17.49
N TYR A 79 -27.41 -9.80 16.48
CA TYR A 79 -26.98 -8.40 16.63
C TYR A 79 -27.86 -7.41 15.88
N TYR A 80 -28.65 -7.85 14.90
CA TYR A 80 -29.49 -6.97 14.09
C TYR A 80 -30.76 -6.51 14.83
N ASP A 81 -31.09 -5.23 14.69
CA ASP A 81 -32.41 -4.68 15.00
C ASP A 81 -32.70 -3.46 14.10
N PRO A 82 -33.89 -3.35 13.48
CA PRO A 82 -34.19 -2.20 12.61
C PRO A 82 -34.30 -0.85 13.36
N ASP A 83 -34.43 -0.83 14.69
CA ASP A 83 -34.42 0.40 15.49
C ASP A 83 -32.98 0.92 15.70
N PRO A 84 -32.60 2.07 15.11
CA PRO A 84 -31.25 2.61 15.22
C PRO A 84 -30.90 3.09 16.64
N GLU A 85 -31.90 3.34 17.50
CA GLU A 85 -31.68 3.81 18.87
C GLU A 85 -31.54 2.65 19.87
N LYS A 86 -31.71 1.40 19.43
CA LYS A 86 -31.65 0.24 20.32
C LYS A 86 -30.23 -0.04 20.80
N PRO A 87 -29.95 0.04 22.12
CA PRO A 87 -28.59 -0.16 22.62
C PRO A 87 -28.08 -1.58 22.37
N GLY A 88 -26.81 -1.70 21.94
CA GLY A 88 -26.13 -2.98 21.72
C GLY A 88 -26.60 -3.75 20.47
N LYS A 89 -27.31 -3.09 19.55
CA LYS A 89 -27.76 -3.66 18.28
C LYS A 89 -27.23 -2.87 17.09
N MET A 90 -27.18 -3.53 15.95
CA MET A 90 -26.80 -2.99 14.65
C MET A 90 -28.06 -2.83 13.79
N TYR A 91 -28.28 -1.64 13.22
CA TYR A 91 -29.37 -1.44 12.25
C TYR A 91 -28.96 -1.72 10.80
N ALA A 92 -27.68 -2.04 10.57
CA ALA A 92 -27.13 -2.45 9.28
C ALA A 92 -26.77 -3.95 9.30
N ARG A 93 -27.14 -4.66 8.23
CA ARG A 93 -26.86 -6.10 8.04
C ARG A 93 -26.13 -6.43 6.74
N TYR A 94 -25.71 -5.40 6.00
CA TYR A 94 -25.06 -5.52 4.70
C TYR A 94 -23.70 -4.83 4.73
N GLY A 95 -22.73 -5.39 4.01
CA GLY A 95 -21.38 -4.83 3.91
C GLY A 95 -20.59 -5.45 2.75
N GLY A 96 -19.43 -4.84 2.47
CA GLY A 96 -18.44 -5.40 1.54
C GLY A 96 -17.48 -6.30 2.30
N PHE A 97 -17.45 -7.58 1.94
CA PHE A 97 -16.60 -8.57 2.60
C PHE A 97 -15.68 -9.23 1.59
N SER A 98 -14.37 -9.17 1.83
CA SER A 98 -13.41 -10.00 1.12
C SER A 98 -13.58 -11.47 1.50
N ASP A 99 -13.43 -12.33 0.51
CA ASP A 99 -13.46 -13.79 0.70
C ASP A 99 -12.15 -14.28 1.29
N GLU A 100 -12.19 -15.44 1.96
CA GLU A 100 -11.01 -16.23 2.35
C GLU A 100 -9.95 -15.49 3.19
N VAL A 101 -10.35 -14.52 4.03
CA VAL A 101 -9.40 -13.73 4.85
C VAL A 101 -8.66 -14.55 5.92
N ASP A 102 -9.16 -15.76 6.19
CA ASP A 102 -8.57 -16.74 7.10
C ASP A 102 -7.46 -17.57 6.44
N LYS A 103 -7.41 -17.59 5.10
CA LYS A 103 -6.39 -18.31 4.33
C LYS A 103 -5.11 -17.48 4.20
N PHE A 104 -3.98 -18.19 4.25
CA PHE A 104 -2.66 -17.61 4.10
C PHE A 104 -1.62 -18.69 3.83
N ASP A 105 -0.74 -18.49 2.83
CA ASP A 105 0.38 -19.41 2.58
C ASP A 105 1.58 -19.08 3.49
N ALA A 106 1.51 -19.52 4.73
CA ALA A 106 2.56 -19.29 5.71
C ALA A 106 3.93 -19.86 5.28
N GLY A 107 3.94 -21.00 4.59
CA GLY A 107 5.16 -21.67 4.14
C GLY A 107 5.92 -20.85 3.11
N PHE A 108 5.21 -20.21 2.19
CA PHE A 108 5.78 -19.31 1.20
C PHE A 108 6.54 -18.13 1.85
N PHE A 109 5.99 -17.54 2.91
CA PHE A 109 6.60 -16.42 3.64
C PHE A 109 7.59 -16.87 4.72
N GLY A 110 7.83 -18.17 4.89
CA GLY A 110 8.73 -18.70 5.92
C GLY A 110 8.20 -18.54 7.35
N ILE A 111 6.87 -18.44 7.51
CA ILE A 111 6.18 -18.27 8.78
C ILE A 111 5.72 -19.65 9.26
N SER A 112 5.90 -19.94 10.56
CA SER A 112 5.48 -21.22 11.12
C SER A 112 3.96 -21.30 11.29
N PRO A 113 3.32 -22.49 11.25
CA PRO A 113 1.87 -22.59 11.43
C PRO A 113 1.33 -21.95 12.73
N PRO A 114 1.96 -22.15 13.91
CA PRO A 114 1.49 -21.50 15.14
C PRO A 114 1.60 -19.98 15.12
N GLU A 115 2.66 -19.46 14.48
CA GLU A 115 2.84 -18.02 14.30
C GLU A 115 1.77 -17.46 13.34
N ALA A 116 1.52 -18.17 12.23
CA ALA A 116 0.53 -17.79 11.25
C ALA A 116 -0.88 -17.65 11.85
N GLU A 117 -1.29 -18.55 12.74
CA GLU A 117 -2.58 -18.47 13.44
C GLU A 117 -2.75 -17.18 14.24
N SER A 118 -1.66 -16.72 14.86
CA SER A 118 -1.64 -15.50 15.68
C SER A 118 -1.48 -14.20 14.88
N LEU A 119 -1.08 -14.28 13.60
CA LEU A 119 -0.95 -13.10 12.76
C LEU A 119 -2.32 -12.51 12.43
N ASP A 120 -2.43 -11.20 12.55
CA ASP A 120 -3.60 -10.45 12.12
C ASP A 120 -3.87 -10.69 10.61
N PRO A 121 -5.11 -11.03 10.19
CA PRO A 121 -5.48 -11.14 8.79
C PRO A 121 -5.06 -9.94 7.94
N GLN A 122 -5.03 -8.72 8.49
CA GLN A 122 -4.54 -7.55 7.75
C GLN A 122 -3.06 -7.67 7.37
N GLN A 123 -2.23 -8.26 8.22
CA GLN A 123 -0.81 -8.49 7.94
C GLN A 123 -0.62 -9.60 6.92
N ARG A 124 -1.42 -10.67 7.00
CA ARG A 124 -1.41 -11.77 6.02
C ARG A 124 -1.75 -11.26 4.62
N LEU A 125 -2.84 -10.50 4.50
CA LEU A 125 -3.25 -9.87 3.23
C LEU A 125 -2.19 -8.89 2.71
N LEU A 126 -1.59 -8.10 3.60
CA LEU A 126 -0.52 -7.17 3.21
C LEU A 126 0.66 -7.91 2.58
N LEU A 127 1.08 -9.05 3.14
CA LEU A 127 2.19 -9.84 2.62
C LEU A 127 1.90 -10.38 1.22
N GLU A 128 0.73 -11.00 1.03
CA GLU A 128 0.30 -11.53 -0.27
C GLU A 128 0.15 -10.42 -1.32
N VAL A 129 -0.59 -9.36 -1.01
CA VAL A 129 -0.86 -8.27 -1.95
C VAL A 129 0.42 -7.51 -2.32
N SER A 130 1.35 -7.34 -1.38
CA SER A 130 2.65 -6.71 -1.67
C SER A 130 3.50 -7.57 -2.59
N TRP A 131 3.44 -8.90 -2.43
CA TRP A 131 4.13 -9.83 -3.32
C TRP A 131 3.56 -9.76 -4.74
N GLU A 132 2.24 -9.87 -4.88
CA GLU A 132 1.56 -9.82 -6.17
C GLU A 132 1.73 -8.48 -6.89
N ALA A 133 1.69 -7.36 -6.16
CA ALA A 133 1.98 -6.05 -6.73
C ALA A 133 3.41 -5.96 -7.28
N SER A 134 4.36 -6.61 -6.61
CA SER A 134 5.75 -6.69 -7.05
C SER A 134 5.91 -7.59 -8.28
N GLU A 135 5.19 -8.71 -8.34
CA GLU A 135 5.16 -9.59 -9.51
C GLU A 135 4.49 -8.91 -10.72
N SER A 136 3.37 -8.22 -10.51
CA SER A 136 2.69 -7.41 -11.53
C SER A 136 3.62 -6.33 -12.11
N ALA A 137 4.50 -5.75 -11.28
CA ALA A 137 5.52 -4.82 -11.71
C ALA A 137 6.71 -5.46 -12.45
N GLY A 138 6.77 -6.79 -12.53
CA GLY A 138 7.91 -7.53 -13.09
C GLY A 138 9.18 -7.39 -12.26
N LEU A 139 9.05 -7.13 -10.96
CA LEU A 139 10.19 -6.96 -10.05
C LEU A 139 10.67 -8.30 -9.50
N ASP A 140 11.98 -8.46 -9.47
CA ASP A 140 12.64 -9.56 -8.77
C ASP A 140 12.87 -9.17 -7.30
N MET A 141 12.07 -9.75 -6.40
CA MET A 141 12.09 -9.48 -4.96
C MET A 141 13.47 -9.71 -4.33
N SER A 142 14.29 -10.61 -4.90
CA SER A 142 15.66 -10.83 -4.40
C SER A 142 16.56 -9.61 -4.57
N ARG A 143 16.28 -8.76 -5.56
CA ARG A 143 17.01 -7.51 -5.83
C ARG A 143 16.61 -6.36 -4.93
N LEU A 144 15.42 -6.44 -4.32
CA LEU A 144 14.98 -5.44 -3.34
C LEU A 144 15.69 -5.61 -2.00
N LYS A 145 16.22 -6.80 -1.71
CA LYS A 145 16.97 -7.06 -0.48
C LYS A 145 18.21 -6.18 -0.41
N GLY A 146 18.27 -5.33 0.63
CA GLY A 146 19.38 -4.39 0.84
C GLY A 146 19.30 -3.10 0.01
N SER A 147 18.25 -2.93 -0.78
CA SER A 147 17.97 -1.68 -1.50
C SER A 147 17.33 -0.63 -0.59
N LYS A 148 17.25 0.61 -1.08
CA LYS A 148 16.59 1.73 -0.37
C LYS A 148 15.09 1.80 -0.69
N THR A 149 14.38 0.69 -0.56
CA THR A 149 12.93 0.62 -0.80
C THR A 149 12.17 1.03 0.46
N GLY A 150 11.29 2.02 0.34
CA GLY A 150 10.37 2.44 1.40
C GLY A 150 9.06 1.67 1.32
N VAL A 151 8.47 1.38 2.49
CA VAL A 151 7.15 0.75 2.60
C VAL A 151 6.27 1.69 3.44
N PHE A 152 5.13 2.09 2.87
CA PHE A 152 4.18 3.01 3.49
C PHE A 152 2.79 2.37 3.44
N ILE A 153 2.17 2.15 4.60
CA ILE A 153 0.93 1.38 4.72
C ILE A 153 -0.03 2.13 5.65
N GLY A 154 -1.29 2.23 5.25
CA GLY A 154 -2.38 2.61 6.14
C GLY A 154 -3.05 1.36 6.71
N MET A 155 -2.98 1.18 8.03
CA MET A 155 -3.68 0.12 8.74
C MET A 155 -4.32 0.72 9.99
N CYS A 156 -5.54 0.28 10.32
CA CYS A 156 -6.22 0.65 11.55
C CYS A 156 -6.26 -0.56 12.50
N SER A 157 -6.37 -0.29 13.80
CA SER A 157 -6.25 -1.30 14.86
C SER A 157 -7.14 -2.52 14.61
N SER A 158 -6.58 -3.69 14.85
CA SER A 158 -7.24 -4.98 14.68
C SER A 158 -7.74 -5.52 16.01
N ASP A 159 -9.00 -5.92 16.03
CA ASP A 159 -9.62 -6.63 17.16
C ASP A 159 -9.21 -8.12 17.20
N TYR A 160 -8.34 -8.57 16.30
CA TYR A 160 -8.00 -9.99 16.12
C TYR A 160 -7.22 -10.61 17.28
N ALA A 161 -6.39 -9.82 17.98
CA ALA A 161 -5.56 -10.30 19.08
C ALA A 161 -6.22 -10.19 20.47
N GLN A 162 -7.52 -9.85 20.53
CA GLN A 162 -8.28 -9.79 21.79
C GLN A 162 -8.80 -11.16 22.23
#